data_AF-M0HLT1-F1
#
_entry.id   AF-M0HLT1-F1
#
_cell.length_a   1.000
_cell.length_b   1.000
_cell.length_c   1.000
_cell.angle_alpha   90.00
_cell.angle_beta   90.00
_cell.angle_gamma   90.00
#
_symmetry.space_group_name_H-M   'P 1'
#
loop_
_entity.id
_entity.type
_entity.pdbx_description
1 polymer ?
#
loop_
_entity_poly.entity_id
_entity_poly.type
_entity_poly.pdbx_seq_one_letter_code
_entity_poly.pdbx_strand_id
1 'polypeptide(L)'
;MGEPTDGGDDGPSAAKREGQRGLSDSRAEEFVTRTLQYEWADTIVANPPETEGISWVPGNIGDSWGRVAPDAWSVGREFGVDLYFRHHPTPELFGRGTFHLELTVDTVEDGNQASPADENLGTLREVLADAVAHDDPDELVDGSWVESTLVEDDEHVLWRATYNFSAGDDVAYHETLQTAIEDHAWIVPLVTDAFQSMANDLSD
;
A
#
# COMPACT_ATOMS: atom_id res chain seq x y z
N MET A 1 8.77 53.11 -56.92
CA MET A 1 7.59 52.90 -56.07
C MET A 1 7.31 51.42 -56.03
N GLY A 2 7.31 50.83 -54.83
CA GLY A 2 7.08 49.40 -54.60
C GLY A 2 7.71 48.95 -53.28
N GLU A 3 7.05 49.25 -52.16
CA GLU A 3 7.06 48.43 -50.93
C GLU A 3 5.78 47.57 -50.94
N PRO A 4 5.56 46.61 -50.01
CA PRO A 4 6.44 45.64 -49.33
C PRO A 4 5.85 44.21 -49.43
N THR A 5 6.44 43.20 -48.78
CA THR A 5 5.68 42.21 -47.97
C THR A 5 6.62 41.47 -47.03
N ASP A 6 6.33 41.67 -45.75
CA ASP A 6 6.92 41.02 -44.58
C ASP A 6 6.27 39.64 -44.42
N GLY A 7 7.09 38.60 -44.28
CA GLY A 7 6.64 37.22 -44.12
C GLY A 7 6.63 36.82 -42.66
N GLY A 8 5.47 36.92 -42.01
CA GLY A 8 5.21 36.36 -40.68
C GLY A 8 4.82 34.88 -40.79
N ASP A 9 5.69 34.00 -40.30
CA ASP A 9 5.44 32.58 -40.08
C ASP A 9 5.00 32.40 -38.62
N ASP A 10 3.69 32.41 -38.37
CA ASP A 10 3.10 32.08 -37.07
C ASP A 10 2.99 30.55 -36.93
N GLY A 11 4.02 29.96 -36.34
CA GLY A 11 3.99 28.57 -35.87
C GLY A 11 2.89 28.35 -34.82
N PRO A 12 2.30 27.13 -34.74
CA PRO A 12 1.19 26.87 -33.84
C PRO A 12 1.59 27.00 -32.36
N SER A 13 0.84 27.86 -31.69
CA SER A 13 0.94 28.28 -30.29
C SER A 13 1.05 27.11 -29.29
N ALA A 14 2.07 27.17 -28.42
CA ALA A 14 2.33 26.25 -27.30
C ALA A 14 1.30 26.35 -26.15
N ALA A 15 0.28 27.19 -26.27
CA ALA A 15 -0.67 27.50 -25.19
C ALA A 15 -1.73 26.42 -24.88
N LYS A 16 -1.70 25.26 -25.56
CA LYS A 16 -2.70 24.18 -25.36
C LYS A 16 -2.29 23.06 -24.40
N ARG A 17 -1.07 23.06 -23.85
CA ARG A 17 -0.61 21.98 -22.95
C ARG A 17 -0.78 22.29 -21.45
N GLU A 18 -0.97 23.55 -21.06
CA GLU A 18 -1.08 23.91 -19.64
C GLU A 18 -2.52 23.76 -19.08
N GLY A 19 -3.55 23.88 -19.92
CA GLY A 19 -4.96 23.77 -19.47
C GLY A 19 -5.42 22.35 -19.11
N GLN A 20 -4.72 21.31 -19.56
CA GLN A 20 -5.11 19.91 -19.35
C GLN A 20 -4.44 19.29 -18.11
N ARG A 21 -3.29 19.84 -17.66
CA ARG A 21 -2.65 19.48 -16.38
C ARG A 21 -3.42 20.02 -15.17
N GLY A 22 -3.84 21.28 -15.18
CA GLY A 22 -4.53 21.87 -14.03
C GLY A 22 -5.90 21.25 -13.67
N LEU A 23 -6.63 20.73 -14.65
CA LEU A 23 -7.91 20.05 -14.41
C LEU A 23 -7.73 18.61 -13.90
N SER A 24 -6.70 17.91 -14.39
CA SER A 24 -6.37 16.54 -13.94
C SER A 24 -5.77 16.54 -12.54
N ASP A 25 -4.92 17.52 -12.22
CA ASP A 25 -4.37 17.71 -10.88
C ASP A 25 -5.48 17.99 -9.84
N SER A 26 -6.47 18.84 -10.18
CA SER A 26 -7.58 19.15 -9.25
C SER A 26 -8.51 17.96 -8.98
N ARG A 27 -8.74 17.10 -9.99
CA ARG A 27 -9.55 15.88 -9.84
C ARG A 27 -8.80 14.81 -9.07
N ALA A 28 -7.50 14.64 -9.33
CA ALA A 28 -6.65 13.71 -8.59
C ALA A 28 -6.56 14.11 -7.11
N GLU A 29 -6.40 15.41 -6.84
CA GLU A 29 -6.38 15.94 -5.49
C GLU A 29 -7.72 15.72 -4.78
N GLU A 30 -8.86 16.04 -5.42
CA GLU A 30 -10.18 15.80 -4.83
C GLU A 30 -10.45 14.32 -4.57
N PHE A 31 -10.15 13.44 -5.53
CA PHE A 31 -10.34 12.00 -5.37
C PHE A 31 -9.49 11.45 -4.22
N VAL A 32 -8.19 11.71 -4.22
CA VAL A 32 -7.28 11.19 -3.19
C VAL A 32 -7.59 11.77 -1.82
N THR A 33 -7.76 13.08 -1.70
CA THR A 33 -7.90 13.75 -0.39
C THR A 33 -9.29 13.67 0.22
N ARG A 34 -10.34 13.40 -0.58
CA ARG A 34 -11.73 13.40 -0.09
C ARG A 34 -12.49 12.12 -0.33
N THR A 35 -12.14 11.32 -1.33
CA THR A 35 -12.89 10.12 -1.70
C THR A 35 -12.16 8.89 -1.17
N LEU A 36 -10.89 8.70 -1.56
CA LEU A 36 -10.11 7.54 -1.16
C LEU A 36 -9.90 7.42 0.35
N GLN A 37 -9.90 8.53 1.10
CA GLN A 37 -9.74 8.47 2.56
C GLN A 37 -10.94 7.77 3.25
N TYR A 38 -12.14 7.87 2.67
CA TYR A 38 -13.39 7.47 3.31
C TYR A 38 -14.05 6.27 2.64
N GLU A 39 -13.88 6.09 1.33
CA GLU A 39 -14.68 5.12 0.55
C GLU A 39 -13.93 3.81 0.26
N TRP A 40 -12.62 3.77 0.42
CA TRP A 40 -11.80 2.59 0.07
C TRP A 40 -12.24 1.32 0.81
N ALA A 41 -12.59 1.46 2.09
CA ALA A 41 -12.99 0.35 2.94
C ALA A 41 -14.35 -0.23 2.53
N ASP A 42 -15.29 0.63 2.13
CA ASP A 42 -16.60 0.19 1.61
C ASP A 42 -16.42 -0.65 0.34
N THR A 43 -15.44 -0.32 -0.50
CA THR A 43 -15.10 -1.13 -1.68
C THR A 43 -14.58 -2.51 -1.30
N ILE A 44 -13.69 -2.62 -0.31
CA ILE A 44 -13.18 -3.90 0.18
C ILE A 44 -14.28 -4.72 0.86
N VAL A 45 -15.20 -4.09 1.61
CA VAL A 45 -16.31 -4.81 2.24
C VAL A 45 -17.33 -5.30 1.21
N ALA A 46 -17.65 -4.47 0.21
CA ALA A 46 -18.61 -4.82 -0.83
C ALA A 46 -18.06 -5.89 -1.79
N ASN A 47 -16.76 -5.85 -2.05
CA ASN A 47 -16.05 -6.74 -2.95
C ASN A 47 -14.77 -7.21 -2.24
N PRO A 48 -14.89 -8.18 -1.33
CA PRO A 48 -13.74 -8.67 -0.57
C PRO A 48 -12.74 -9.40 -1.48
N PRO A 49 -11.43 -9.28 -1.20
CA PRO A 49 -10.39 -10.08 -1.84
C PRO A 49 -10.73 -11.56 -1.87
N GLU A 50 -10.51 -12.23 -3.01
CA GLU A 50 -10.79 -13.66 -3.21
C GLU A 50 -9.71 -14.56 -2.60
N THR A 51 -9.50 -14.43 -1.30
CA THR A 51 -8.48 -15.16 -0.53
C THR A 51 -9.12 -16.27 0.30
N GLU A 52 -8.73 -17.53 0.08
CA GLU A 52 -9.31 -18.68 0.79
C GLU A 52 -8.98 -18.64 2.29
N GLY A 53 -10.02 -18.60 3.14
CA GLY A 53 -9.88 -18.71 4.60
C GLY A 53 -9.33 -17.46 5.32
N ILE A 54 -9.05 -16.37 4.61
CA ILE A 54 -8.55 -15.12 5.20
C ILE A 54 -9.69 -14.11 5.32
N SER A 55 -9.88 -13.57 6.53
CA SER A 55 -10.85 -12.51 6.80
C SER A 55 -10.13 -11.17 6.92
N TRP A 56 -10.24 -10.34 5.89
CA TRP A 56 -9.65 -9.00 5.86
C TRP A 56 -10.52 -7.99 6.60
N VAL A 57 -9.90 -7.21 7.47
CA VAL A 57 -10.54 -6.20 8.32
C VAL A 57 -10.00 -4.82 7.95
N PRO A 58 -10.82 -3.95 7.34
CA PRO A 58 -10.50 -2.54 7.18
C PRO A 58 -10.40 -1.84 8.55
N GLY A 59 -9.35 -1.04 8.76
CA GLY A 59 -9.12 -0.27 9.98
C GLY A 59 -9.17 1.24 9.75
N ASN A 60 -9.46 2.00 10.82
CA ASN A 60 -9.26 3.44 10.92
C ASN A 60 -9.82 4.28 9.74
N ILE A 61 -11.02 3.95 9.26
CA ILE A 61 -11.71 4.65 8.17
C ILE A 61 -11.92 6.11 8.55
N GLY A 62 -11.52 7.04 7.68
CA GLY A 62 -11.68 8.48 7.88
C GLY A 62 -10.67 9.13 8.85
N ASP A 63 -10.05 8.35 9.73
CA ASP A 63 -9.04 8.83 10.68
C ASP A 63 -7.60 8.58 10.20
N SER A 64 -7.39 7.59 9.33
CA SER A 64 -6.08 7.28 8.71
C SER A 64 -6.23 6.70 7.31
N TRP A 65 -5.13 6.62 6.56
CA TRP A 65 -5.11 6.09 5.20
C TRP A 65 -5.09 4.56 5.19
N GLY A 66 -6.08 3.96 4.53
CA GLY A 66 -5.89 2.71 3.76
C GLY A 66 -5.42 1.47 4.50
N ARG A 67 -5.70 1.35 5.81
CA ARG A 67 -5.24 0.24 6.65
C ARG A 67 -6.15 -0.98 6.49
N VAL A 68 -5.61 -2.13 6.10
CA VAL A 68 -6.30 -3.42 6.10
C VAL A 68 -5.42 -4.49 6.72
N ALA A 69 -6.00 -5.36 7.57
CA ALA A 69 -5.27 -6.45 8.20
C ALA A 69 -6.11 -7.73 8.25
N PRO A 70 -5.52 -8.93 8.17
CA PRO A 70 -6.20 -10.16 8.53
C PRO A 70 -6.62 -10.13 10.00
N ASP A 71 -7.82 -10.60 10.31
CA ASP A 71 -8.31 -10.72 11.70
C ASP A 71 -7.36 -11.55 12.58
N ALA A 72 -6.71 -12.58 11.98
CA ALA A 72 -5.75 -13.44 12.65
C ALA A 72 -4.52 -12.71 13.23
N TRP A 73 -4.23 -11.49 12.78
CA TRP A 73 -3.10 -10.70 13.29
C TRP A 73 -3.43 -9.87 14.53
N SER A 74 -4.68 -9.86 15.00
CA SER A 74 -5.06 -9.07 16.18
C SER A 74 -4.27 -9.44 17.45
N VAL A 75 -3.80 -10.70 17.52
CA VAL A 75 -2.97 -11.22 18.62
C VAL A 75 -1.59 -10.54 18.71
N GLY A 76 -1.08 -9.98 17.61
CA GLY A 76 0.19 -9.25 17.57
C GLY A 76 0.27 -8.14 18.62
N ARG A 77 -0.88 -7.54 18.96
CA ARG A 77 -0.97 -6.45 19.95
C ARG A 77 -0.57 -6.89 21.35
N GLU A 78 -0.75 -8.17 21.68
CA GLU A 78 -0.30 -8.76 22.96
C GLU A 78 1.23 -8.78 23.06
N PHE A 79 1.91 -8.78 21.89
CA PHE A 79 3.37 -8.71 21.74
C PHE A 79 3.89 -7.29 21.51
N GLY A 80 3.02 -6.28 21.65
CA GLY A 80 3.39 -4.87 21.45
C GLY A 80 3.49 -4.42 19.99
N VAL A 81 2.98 -5.21 19.04
CA VAL A 81 3.05 -4.92 17.59
C VAL A 81 1.67 -4.96 16.92
N ASP A 82 1.31 -3.92 16.19
CA ASP A 82 0.07 -3.85 15.41
C ASP A 82 0.42 -3.86 13.91
N LEU A 83 0.36 -5.05 13.29
CA LEU A 83 0.72 -5.26 11.89
C LEU A 83 -0.48 -5.09 10.97
N TYR A 84 -0.27 -4.44 9.82
CA TYR A 84 -1.31 -4.25 8.81
C TYR A 84 -0.70 -3.92 7.44
N PHE A 85 -1.48 -4.13 6.38
CA PHE A 85 -1.20 -3.54 5.08
C PHE A 85 -1.76 -2.13 5.01
N ARG A 86 -1.02 -1.23 4.36
CA ARG A 86 -1.41 0.14 4.13
C ARG A 86 -1.28 0.47 2.65
N HIS A 87 -2.32 1.04 2.07
CA HIS A 87 -2.18 1.83 0.85
C HIS A 87 -2.10 3.32 1.19
N HIS A 88 -1.11 4.02 0.64
CA HIS A 88 -0.88 5.44 0.91
C HIS A 88 -0.94 6.27 -0.38
N PRO A 89 -2.14 6.51 -0.94
CA PRO A 89 -2.29 7.25 -2.17
C PRO A 89 -1.84 8.70 -2.00
N THR A 90 -1.12 9.22 -2.99
CA THR A 90 -0.89 10.66 -3.14
C THR A 90 -1.46 11.11 -4.48
N PRO A 91 -1.87 12.39 -4.63
CA PRO A 91 -2.34 12.91 -5.92
C PRO A 91 -1.34 12.68 -7.06
N GLU A 92 -0.04 12.77 -6.74
CA GLU A 92 1.04 12.51 -7.69
C GLU A 92 1.11 11.04 -8.12
N LEU A 93 1.09 10.10 -7.17
CA LEU A 93 1.10 8.67 -7.48
C LEU A 93 -0.16 8.26 -8.26
N PHE A 94 -1.32 8.76 -7.83
CA PHE A 94 -2.58 8.50 -8.51
C PHE A 94 -2.58 9.03 -9.95
N GLY A 95 -2.11 10.26 -10.14
CA GLY A 95 -1.98 10.89 -11.47
C GLY A 95 -0.95 10.21 -12.38
N ARG A 96 -0.03 9.41 -11.82
CA ARG A 96 0.93 8.59 -12.57
C ARG A 96 0.46 7.16 -12.82
N GLY A 97 -0.60 6.72 -12.14
CA GLY A 97 -1.05 5.33 -12.19
C GLY A 97 -0.15 4.39 -11.38
N THR A 98 0.42 4.88 -10.27
CA THR A 98 1.29 4.11 -9.40
C THR A 98 0.59 3.85 -8.08
N PHE A 99 0.60 2.59 -7.63
CA PHE A 99 0.03 2.15 -6.38
C PHE A 99 1.10 1.45 -5.54
N HIS A 100 1.18 1.78 -4.25
CA HIS A 100 2.06 1.08 -3.30
C HIS A 100 1.20 0.40 -2.25
N LEU A 101 1.47 -0.88 -2.02
CA LEU A 101 1.03 -1.60 -0.84
C LEU A 101 2.23 -1.77 0.09
N GLU A 102 2.07 -1.37 1.34
CA GLU A 102 3.11 -1.46 2.36
C GLU A 102 2.65 -2.37 3.49
N LEU A 103 3.45 -3.37 3.85
CA LEU A 103 3.31 -4.05 5.14
C LEU A 103 3.93 -3.15 6.21
N THR A 104 3.09 -2.66 7.12
CA THR A 104 3.45 -1.67 8.13
C THR A 104 3.20 -2.21 9.53
N VAL A 105 4.00 -1.79 10.49
CA VAL A 105 3.87 -2.10 11.91
C VAL A 105 3.85 -0.82 12.75
N ASP A 106 2.86 -0.72 13.63
CA ASP A 106 2.85 0.25 14.72
C ASP A 106 3.25 -0.44 16.02
N THR A 107 4.02 0.25 16.87
CA THR A 107 4.32 -0.23 18.22
C THR A 107 3.18 0.14 19.16
N VAL A 108 2.72 -0.83 19.94
CA VAL A 108 1.71 -0.63 20.98
C VAL A 108 2.43 -0.42 22.30
N GLU A 109 2.52 0.83 22.74
CA GLU A 109 3.06 1.16 24.05
C GLU A 109 2.03 0.85 25.14
N ASP A 110 2.29 -0.17 25.95
CA ASP A 110 1.58 -0.33 27.23
C ASP A 110 2.43 0.32 28.32
N GLY A 111 1.93 1.41 28.89
CA GLY A 111 2.71 2.41 29.65
C GLY A 111 3.33 1.96 30.97
N ASN A 112 3.59 0.67 31.17
CA ASN A 112 4.08 0.11 32.42
C ASN A 112 5.12 -1.02 32.29
N GLN A 113 5.57 -1.38 31.08
CA GLN A 113 6.63 -2.38 30.87
C GLN A 113 7.57 -1.96 29.73
N ALA A 114 8.84 -2.40 29.78
CA ALA A 114 9.71 -2.32 28.60
C ALA A 114 9.07 -3.19 27.53
N SER A 115 8.58 -2.58 26.45
CA SER A 115 7.85 -3.30 25.42
C SER A 115 8.79 -4.29 24.73
N PRO A 116 8.43 -5.58 24.60
CA PRO A 116 9.18 -6.53 23.79
C PRO A 116 9.04 -6.24 22.28
N ALA A 117 8.38 -5.14 21.89
CA ALA A 117 8.12 -4.77 20.51
C ALA A 117 9.36 -4.76 19.63
N ASP A 118 10.51 -4.26 20.09
CA ASP A 118 11.73 -4.20 19.27
C ASP A 118 12.26 -5.60 18.93
N GLU A 119 12.22 -6.55 19.87
CA GLU A 119 12.64 -7.94 19.69
C GLU A 119 11.66 -8.71 18.79
N ASN A 120 10.35 -8.53 19.04
CA ASN A 120 9.30 -9.15 18.23
C ASN A 120 9.29 -8.60 16.79
N LEU A 121 9.58 -7.31 16.63
CA LEU A 121 9.76 -6.66 15.34
C LEU A 121 10.97 -7.21 14.59
N GLY A 122 12.10 -7.41 15.29
CA GLY A 122 13.28 -8.08 14.73
C GLY A 122 12.94 -9.47 14.21
N THR A 123 12.21 -10.25 15.00
CA THR A 123 11.75 -11.59 14.62
C THR A 123 10.85 -11.56 13.37
N LEU A 124 9.89 -10.63 13.28
CA LEU A 124 9.04 -10.49 12.09
C LEU A 124 9.86 -10.13 10.84
N ARG A 125 10.87 -9.25 10.98
CA ARG A 125 11.77 -8.90 9.87
C ARG A 125 12.57 -10.09 9.40
N GLU A 126 13.08 -10.91 10.32
CA GLU A 126 13.81 -12.14 9.98
C GLU A 126 12.92 -13.15 9.27
N VAL A 127 11.69 -13.38 9.75
CA VAL A 127 10.72 -14.29 9.10
C VAL A 127 10.43 -13.86 7.66
N LEU A 128 10.19 -12.56 7.43
CA LEU A 128 9.95 -12.03 6.09
C LEU A 128 11.21 -12.13 5.21
N ALA A 129 12.38 -11.82 5.75
CA ALA A 129 13.65 -11.91 5.04
C ALA A 129 13.96 -13.35 4.61
N ASP A 130 13.75 -14.32 5.50
CA ASP A 130 13.96 -15.73 5.21
C ASP A 130 13.00 -16.22 4.14
N ALA A 131 11.72 -15.85 4.20
CA ALA A 131 10.74 -16.24 3.18
C ALA A 131 11.14 -15.73 1.79
N VAL A 132 11.50 -14.45 1.68
CA VAL A 132 11.91 -13.81 0.41
C VAL A 132 13.25 -14.31 -0.11
N ALA A 133 14.15 -14.77 0.77
CA ALA A 133 15.47 -15.26 0.38
C ALA A 133 15.47 -16.73 -0.06
N HIS A 134 14.59 -17.57 0.52
CA HIS A 134 14.52 -18.99 0.20
C HIS A 134 13.73 -19.28 -1.06
N ASP A 135 12.69 -18.48 -1.30
CA ASP A 135 11.83 -18.58 -2.46
C ASP A 135 11.80 -17.17 -3.07
N ASP A 136 12.25 -17.01 -4.32
CA ASP A 136 12.13 -15.74 -5.03
C ASP A 136 10.65 -15.29 -4.92
N PRO A 137 10.32 -14.04 -4.54
CA PRO A 137 8.93 -13.60 -4.44
C PRO A 137 8.11 -13.91 -5.69
N ASP A 138 8.75 -13.84 -6.87
CA ASP A 138 8.13 -14.17 -8.16
C ASP A 138 7.96 -15.71 -8.36
N GLU A 139 8.65 -16.53 -7.57
CA GLU A 139 8.46 -17.99 -7.47
C GLU A 139 7.50 -18.40 -6.34
N LEU A 140 7.35 -17.57 -5.30
CA LEU A 140 6.39 -17.76 -4.19
C LEU A 140 4.95 -17.56 -4.64
N VAL A 141 4.72 -16.49 -5.41
CA VAL A 141 3.41 -16.07 -5.91
C VAL A 141 3.58 -15.44 -7.28
N ASP A 142 2.70 -15.78 -8.23
CA ASP A 142 2.58 -15.07 -9.51
C ASP A 142 1.92 -13.71 -9.27
N GLY A 143 2.66 -12.82 -8.60
CA GLY A 143 2.20 -11.51 -8.18
C GLY A 143 2.11 -10.55 -9.34
N SER A 144 1.10 -9.69 -9.33
CA SER A 144 0.89 -8.66 -10.36
C SER A 144 1.76 -7.41 -10.15
N TRP A 145 2.64 -7.41 -9.13
CA TRP A 145 3.52 -6.28 -8.85
C TRP A 145 4.61 -6.11 -9.91
N VAL A 146 5.08 -4.88 -10.04
CA VAL A 146 6.18 -4.50 -10.96
C VAL A 146 7.52 -4.51 -10.24
N GLU A 147 7.48 -4.25 -8.94
CA GLU A 147 8.63 -4.23 -8.05
C GLU A 147 8.14 -4.57 -6.64
N SER A 148 8.95 -5.33 -5.91
CA SER A 148 8.74 -5.58 -4.50
C SER A 148 10.06 -5.58 -3.75
N THR A 149 10.05 -5.16 -2.49
CA THR A 149 11.26 -5.07 -1.68
C THR A 149 10.95 -5.17 -0.19
N LEU A 150 11.85 -5.82 0.55
CA LEU A 150 11.99 -5.60 1.99
C LEU A 150 12.53 -4.19 2.22
N VAL A 151 11.98 -3.49 3.21
CA VAL A 151 12.35 -2.10 3.50
C VAL A 151 13.23 -2.08 4.76
N GLU A 152 14.50 -1.68 4.59
CA GLU A 152 15.50 -1.65 5.67
C GLU A 152 15.61 -0.27 6.34
N ASP A 153 15.33 0.79 5.59
CA ASP A 153 15.57 2.18 6.02
C ASP A 153 14.38 2.84 6.75
N ASP A 154 13.26 2.13 6.87
CA ASP A 154 12.04 2.60 7.55
C ASP A 154 11.70 1.67 8.71
N GLU A 155 11.56 2.23 9.91
CA GLU A 155 11.32 1.45 11.13
C GLU A 155 9.93 0.77 11.12
N HIS A 156 8.95 1.39 10.47
CA HIS A 156 7.56 0.94 10.45
C HIS A 156 7.20 0.13 9.20
N VAL A 157 7.86 0.36 8.07
CA VAL A 157 7.58 -0.39 6.85
C VAL A 157 8.51 -1.60 6.77
N LEU A 158 7.92 -2.79 6.67
CA LEU A 158 8.65 -4.06 6.55
C LEU A 158 8.85 -4.47 5.10
N TRP A 159 7.84 -4.24 4.28
CA TRP A 159 7.76 -4.67 2.89
C TRP A 159 6.97 -3.66 2.07
N ARG A 160 7.38 -3.43 0.82
CA ARG A 160 6.66 -2.60 -0.15
C ARG A 160 6.55 -3.33 -1.47
N ALA A 161 5.35 -3.36 -2.03
CA ALA A 161 5.10 -3.77 -3.41
C ALA A 161 4.50 -2.62 -4.22
N THR A 162 4.98 -2.46 -5.44
CA THR A 162 4.58 -1.40 -6.38
C THR A 162 3.81 -2.00 -7.54
N TYR A 163 2.65 -1.42 -7.83
CA TYR A 163 1.75 -1.80 -8.91
C TYR A 163 1.51 -0.62 -9.84
N ASN A 164 1.15 -0.93 -11.08
CA ASN A 164 0.71 0.05 -12.05
C ASN A 164 -0.77 -0.13 -12.36
N PHE A 165 -1.47 0.99 -12.52
CA PHE A 165 -2.85 1.04 -12.97
C PHE A 165 -3.04 2.19 -13.97
N SER A 166 -4.23 2.27 -14.56
CA SER A 166 -4.56 3.37 -15.48
C SER A 166 -4.52 4.72 -14.75
N ALA A 167 -3.59 5.59 -15.12
CA ALA A 167 -3.38 6.88 -14.46
C ALA A 167 -4.66 7.72 -14.34
N GLY A 168 -5.00 8.13 -13.11
CA GLY A 168 -6.18 8.93 -12.81
C GLY A 168 -7.52 8.19 -12.87
N ASP A 169 -7.51 6.86 -12.99
CA ASP A 169 -8.69 6.00 -13.04
C ASP A 169 -9.00 5.46 -11.64
N ASP A 170 -10.17 5.82 -11.12
CA ASP A 170 -10.67 5.45 -9.80
C ASP A 170 -11.02 3.96 -9.73
N VAL A 171 -11.71 3.44 -10.76
CA VAL A 171 -12.07 2.02 -10.83
C VAL A 171 -10.80 1.16 -10.87
N ALA A 172 -9.85 1.51 -11.75
CA ALA A 172 -8.61 0.75 -11.86
C ALA A 172 -7.77 0.79 -10.57
N TYR A 173 -7.83 1.88 -9.80
CA TYR A 173 -7.18 1.96 -8.48
C TYR A 173 -7.77 0.95 -7.50
N HIS A 174 -9.10 0.86 -7.42
CA HIS A 174 -9.78 -0.07 -6.52
C HIS A 174 -9.57 -1.54 -6.91
N GLU A 175 -9.60 -1.85 -8.20
CA GLU A 175 -9.26 -3.19 -8.71
C GLU A 175 -7.81 -3.55 -8.34
N THR A 176 -6.87 -2.61 -8.52
CA THR A 176 -5.46 -2.82 -8.15
C THR A 176 -5.28 -3.00 -6.66
N LEU A 177 -6.04 -2.28 -5.81
CA LEU A 177 -6.01 -2.48 -4.36
C LEU A 177 -6.45 -3.90 -3.98
N GLN A 178 -7.50 -4.43 -4.61
CA GLN A 178 -7.96 -5.81 -4.36
C GLN A 178 -6.90 -6.82 -4.76
N THR A 179 -6.42 -6.76 -6.01
CA THR A 179 -5.35 -7.61 -6.50
C THR A 179 -4.13 -7.55 -5.60
N ALA A 180 -3.73 -6.35 -5.16
CA ALA A 180 -2.58 -6.22 -4.29
C ALA A 180 -2.76 -6.92 -2.94
N ILE A 181 -3.96 -6.91 -2.36
CA ILE A 181 -4.26 -7.63 -1.11
C ILE A 181 -4.24 -9.15 -1.35
N GLU A 182 -4.82 -9.61 -2.46
CA GLU A 182 -4.83 -11.04 -2.85
C GLU A 182 -3.42 -11.58 -3.05
N ASP A 183 -2.60 -10.84 -3.81
CA ASP A 183 -1.20 -11.13 -4.09
C ASP A 183 -0.35 -11.22 -2.81
N HIS A 184 -0.79 -10.61 -1.70
CA HIS A 184 -0.08 -10.60 -0.41
C HIS A 184 -0.67 -11.57 0.62
N ALA A 185 -1.64 -12.41 0.22
CA ALA A 185 -2.24 -13.43 1.09
C ALA A 185 -1.21 -14.43 1.65
N TRP A 186 -0.11 -14.69 0.93
CA TRP A 186 0.97 -15.60 1.37
C TRP A 186 1.71 -15.11 2.62
N ILE A 187 1.72 -13.80 2.89
CA ILE A 187 2.34 -13.22 4.09
C ILE A 187 1.53 -13.58 5.34
N VAL A 188 0.22 -13.77 5.20
CA VAL A 188 -0.70 -14.04 6.31
C VAL A 188 -0.29 -15.25 7.14
N PRO A 189 -0.13 -16.46 6.57
CA PRO A 189 0.31 -17.63 7.34
C PRO A 189 1.70 -17.44 7.95
N LEU A 190 2.66 -16.81 7.24
CA LEU A 190 4.01 -16.58 7.76
C LEU A 190 4.01 -15.75 9.06
N VAL A 191 3.30 -14.62 9.03
CA VAL A 191 3.17 -13.75 10.21
C VAL A 191 2.37 -14.44 11.31
N THR A 192 1.29 -15.15 10.96
CA THR A 192 0.49 -15.87 11.95
C THR A 192 1.31 -16.94 12.66
N ASP A 193 2.14 -17.69 11.95
CA ASP A 193 3.04 -18.69 12.53
C ASP A 193 4.13 -18.04 13.40
N ALA A 194 4.63 -16.86 13.02
CA ALA A 194 5.56 -16.09 13.85
C ALA A 194 4.92 -15.68 15.19
N PHE A 195 3.71 -15.14 15.18
CA PHE A 195 2.99 -14.81 16.42
C PHE A 195 2.70 -16.04 17.28
N GLN A 196 2.36 -17.17 16.68
CA GLN A 196 2.16 -18.42 17.44
C GLN A 196 3.46 -18.92 18.07
N SER A 197 4.58 -18.78 17.38
CA SER A 197 5.91 -19.15 17.91
C SER A 197 6.27 -18.28 19.11
N MET A 198 6.09 -16.95 19.01
CA MET A 198 6.28 -16.02 20.12
C MET A 198 5.37 -16.35 21.33
N ALA A 199 4.12 -16.76 21.08
CA ALA A 199 3.19 -17.15 22.15
C ALA A 199 3.68 -18.39 22.92
N ASN A 200 4.27 -19.35 22.22
CA ASN A 200 4.80 -20.58 22.81
C ASN A 200 6.03 -20.29 23.67
N ASP A 201 6.93 -19.42 23.22
CA ASP A 201 8.15 -19.05 23.94
C ASP A 201 7.88 -18.31 25.26
N LEU A 202 6.73 -17.62 25.39
CA LEU A 202 6.28 -16.99 26.64
C LEU A 202 5.68 -17.99 27.66
N SER A 203 5.37 -19.21 27.23
CA SER A 203 4.66 -20.20 28.05
C SER A 203 5.59 -21.25 28.70
N ASP A 204 6.87 -21.30 28.30
CA ASP A 204 7.93 -22.16 28.86
C ASP A 204 8.73 -21.49 30.01
#